data_AF-A0A3N5X8Q4-F1
#
_entry.id   AF-A0A3N5X8Q4-F1
#
_cell.length_a   1.000
_cell.length_b   1.000
_cell.length_c   1.000
_cell.angle_alpha   90.00
_cell.angle_beta   90.00
_cell.angle_gamma   90.00
#
_symmetry.space_group_name_H-M   'P 1'
#
loop_
_entity.id
_entity.type
_entity.pdbx_description
1 polymer ?
#
loop_
_entity_poly.entity_id
_entity_poly.type
_entity_poly.pdbx_seq_one_letter_code
_entity_poly.pdbx_strand_id
1 'polypeptide(L)'
;MPYRKNLFAAAGYTLLTIILTYPVAFQLTTHIAGFKGEDNLQWRWFLWWFKHSLLTLHASVTDVSILFAPTGGQQPFYAITSYVPALALPLTLLGGP
;
A
#
# COMPACT_ATOMS: atom_id res chain seq x y z
N MET A 1 -7.08 -23.56 -30.38
CA MET A 1 -6.20 -22.77 -29.48
C MET A 1 -6.89 -22.56 -28.14
N PRO A 2 -6.54 -23.34 -27.10
CA PRO A 2 -7.26 -23.37 -25.82
C PRO A 2 -7.12 -22.10 -24.96
N TYR A 3 -6.18 -21.20 -25.30
CA TYR A 3 -5.86 -20.02 -24.48
C TYR A 3 -6.65 -18.75 -24.81
N ARG A 4 -7.50 -18.76 -25.85
CA ARG A 4 -8.22 -17.54 -26.29
C ARG A 4 -9.09 -16.94 -25.19
N LYS A 5 -9.77 -17.78 -24.40
CA LYS A 5 -10.61 -17.34 -23.28
C LYS A 5 -9.78 -16.67 -22.18
N ASN A 6 -8.61 -17.24 -21.86
CA ASN A 6 -7.71 -16.70 -20.86
C ASN A 6 -7.13 -15.35 -21.30
N LEU A 7 -6.84 -15.19 -22.60
CA LEU A 7 -6.36 -13.92 -23.14
C LEU A 7 -7.42 -12.81 -23.03
N PHE A 8 -8.68 -13.12 -23.35
CA PHE A 8 -9.79 -12.18 -23.16
C PHE A 8 -10.00 -11.83 -21.69
N ALA A 9 -9.92 -12.81 -20.79
CA ALA A 9 -10.01 -12.56 -19.36
C ALA A 9 -8.86 -11.65 -18.88
N ALA A 10 -7.62 -11.95 -19.28
CA ALA A 10 -6.45 -11.13 -18.93
C ALA A 10 -6.60 -9.70 -19.44
N ALA A 11 -6.98 -9.51 -20.71
CA ALA A 11 -7.21 -8.19 -21.27
C ALA A 11 -8.32 -7.41 -20.55
N GLY A 12 -9.42 -8.10 -20.19
CA GLY A 12 -10.51 -7.51 -19.41
C GLY A 12 -10.05 -7.07 -18.02
N TYR A 13 -9.33 -7.91 -17.29
CA TYR A 13 -8.77 -7.55 -15.99
C TYR A 13 -7.75 -6.42 -16.09
N THR A 14 -6.89 -6.41 -17.10
CA THR A 14 -5.96 -5.30 -17.34
C THR A 14 -6.70 -3.99 -17.59
N LEU A 15 -7.74 -3.99 -18.42
CA LEU A 15 -8.55 -2.81 -18.68
C LEU A 15 -9.23 -2.31 -17.40
N LEU A 16 -9.81 -3.22 -16.60
CA LEU A 16 -10.40 -2.87 -15.31
C LEU A 16 -9.36 -2.29 -14.35
N THR A 17 -8.15 -2.87 -14.27
CA THR A 17 -7.06 -2.31 -13.45
C THR A 17 -6.72 -0.89 -13.88
N ILE A 18 -6.57 -0.63 -15.19
CA ILE A 18 -6.27 0.72 -15.70
C ILE A 18 -7.38 1.69 -15.31
N ILE A 19 -8.65 1.33 -15.52
CA ILE A 19 -9.79 2.19 -15.19
C ILE A 19 -9.86 2.49 -13.70
N LEU A 20 -9.70 1.46 -12.84
CA LEU A 20 -9.84 1.61 -11.39
C LEU A 20 -8.65 2.29 -10.72
N THR A 21 -7.46 2.23 -11.32
CA THR A 21 -6.24 2.83 -10.76
C THR A 21 -5.91 4.20 -11.36
N TYR A 22 -6.59 4.62 -12.42
CA TYR A 22 -6.50 5.96 -12.96
C TYR A 22 -7.33 6.96 -12.13
N PRO A 23 -6.84 8.17 -11.82
CA PRO A 23 -5.54 8.75 -12.18
C PRO A 23 -4.42 8.46 -11.15
N VAL A 24 -4.72 7.74 -10.07
CA VAL A 24 -3.84 7.58 -8.91
C VAL A 24 -2.46 7.06 -9.28
N ALA A 25 -2.35 6.14 -10.25
CA ALA A 25 -1.07 5.62 -10.73
C ALA A 25 -0.08 6.72 -11.20
N PHE A 26 -0.58 7.89 -11.60
CA PHE A 26 0.22 9.04 -12.06
C PHE A 26 0.26 10.20 -11.06
N GLN A 27 -0.48 10.11 -9.96
CA GLN A 27 -0.65 11.18 -8.98
C GLN A 27 -0.38 10.68 -7.55
N LEU A 28 0.70 9.89 -7.40
CA LEU A 28 1.07 9.19 -6.17
C LEU A 28 1.28 10.11 -4.95
N THR A 29 1.62 11.37 -5.19
CA THR A 29 1.90 12.36 -4.12
C THR A 29 0.67 13.16 -3.71
N THR A 30 -0.33 13.32 -4.59
CA THR A 30 -1.47 14.21 -4.36
C THR A 30 -2.78 13.46 -4.09
N HIS A 31 -2.92 12.21 -4.56
CA HIS A 31 -4.13 11.42 -4.42
C HIS A 31 -3.95 10.20 -3.51
N ILE A 32 -5.07 9.67 -2.99
CA ILE A 32 -5.12 8.41 -2.24
C ILE A 32 -5.96 7.42 -3.04
N ALA A 33 -5.47 6.21 -3.21
CA ALA A 33 -6.28 5.11 -3.72
C ALA A 33 -7.39 4.74 -2.72
N GLY A 34 -8.59 4.44 -3.23
CA GLY A 34 -9.73 4.01 -2.44
C GLY A 34 -10.73 5.13 -2.12
N PHE A 35 -11.75 4.79 -1.36
CA PHE A 35 -12.87 5.69 -1.06
C PHE A 35 -12.56 6.60 0.13
N LYS A 36 -13.02 7.85 0.06
CA LYS A 36 -12.84 8.83 1.13
C LYS A 36 -13.62 8.39 2.38
N GLY A 37 -12.95 8.36 3.53
CA GLY A 37 -13.57 8.03 4.83
C GLY A 37 -13.55 6.55 5.17
N GLU A 38 -12.97 5.70 4.31
CA GLU A 38 -12.79 4.27 4.53
C GLU A 38 -11.34 3.97 4.95
N ASP A 39 -10.88 2.73 4.73
CA ASP A 39 -9.54 2.25 5.09
C ASP A 39 -8.37 2.90 4.32
N ASN A 40 -8.64 3.88 3.45
CA ASN A 40 -7.61 4.49 2.61
C ASN A 40 -6.54 5.24 3.44
N LEU A 41 -6.93 5.84 4.56
CA LEU A 41 -6.01 6.52 5.49
C LEU A 41 -5.15 5.53 6.29
N GLN A 42 -5.73 4.40 6.70
CA GLN A 42 -5.03 3.32 7.39
C GLN A 42 -3.91 2.75 6.49
N TRP A 43 -4.23 2.49 5.22
CA TRP A 43 -3.24 2.00 4.25
C TRP A 43 -2.17 3.04 3.91
N ARG A 44 -2.56 4.30 3.77
CA ARG A 44 -1.61 5.40 3.59
C ARG A 44 -0.61 5.47 4.76
N TRP A 45 -1.11 5.40 5.99
CA TRP A 45 -0.25 5.35 7.18
C TRP A 45 0.66 4.14 7.17
N PHE A 46 0.15 2.95 6.84
CA PHE A 46 0.95 1.74 6.87
C PHE A 46 2.06 1.72 5.81
N LEU A 47 1.80 2.23 4.59
CA LEU A 47 2.83 2.42 3.56
C LEU A 47 3.98 3.31 4.05
N TRP A 48 3.63 4.44 4.66
CA TRP A 48 4.60 5.35 5.26
C TRP A 48 5.34 4.71 6.43
N TRP A 49 4.62 4.09 7.36
CA TRP A 49 5.21 3.50 8.55
C TRP A 49 6.15 2.34 8.21
N PHE A 50 5.78 1.50 7.25
CA PHE A 50 6.62 0.42 6.77
C PHE A 50 7.95 0.97 6.22
N LYS A 51 7.90 2.02 5.39
CA LYS A 51 9.11 2.70 4.88
C LYS A 51 9.92 3.33 6.01
N HIS A 52 9.27 4.09 6.89
CA HIS A 52 9.93 4.85 7.96
C HIS A 52 10.55 3.95 9.03
N SER A 53 9.82 2.95 9.51
CA SER A 53 10.32 1.98 10.50
C SER A 53 11.54 1.22 9.98
N LEU A 54 11.51 0.75 8.73
CA LEU A 54 12.63 0.00 8.14
C LEU A 54 13.83 0.89 7.79
N LEU A 55 13.60 1.99 7.07
CA LEU A 55 14.69 2.75 6.44
C LEU A 55 15.19 3.92 7.29
N THR A 56 14.38 4.40 8.24
CA THR A 56 14.76 5.52 9.11
C THR A 56 15.06 5.04 10.53
N LEU A 57 14.10 4.36 11.15
CA LEU A 57 14.21 3.96 12.55
C LEU A 57 15.00 2.65 12.75
N HIS A 58 15.14 1.85 11.69
CA HIS A 58 15.71 0.49 11.75
C HIS A 58 15.03 -0.37 12.82
N ALA A 59 13.70 -0.24 12.90
CA ALA A 59 12.85 -0.86 13.91
C ALA A 59 11.86 -1.84 13.27
N SER A 60 11.18 -2.62 14.12
CA SER A 60 10.13 -3.53 13.65
C SER A 60 8.97 -2.73 13.04
N VAL A 61 8.47 -3.19 11.89
CA VAL A 61 7.26 -2.64 11.26
C VAL A 61 6.02 -2.79 12.14
N THR A 62 6.02 -3.74 13.08
CA THR A 62 4.91 -3.95 14.01
C THR A 62 4.96 -3.04 15.22
N ASP A 63 6.11 -2.45 15.55
CA ASP A 63 6.17 -1.47 16.62
C ASP A 63 5.49 -0.21 16.11
N VAL A 64 4.40 0.21 16.75
CA VAL A 64 3.66 1.44 16.41
C VAL A 64 3.48 2.28 17.66
N SER A 65 4.48 2.28 18.53
CA SER A 65 4.44 2.94 19.82
C SER A 65 4.11 4.44 19.75
N ILE A 66 4.40 5.09 18.62
CA ILE A 66 4.02 6.48 18.35
C ILE A 66 2.50 6.70 18.39
N LEU A 67 1.69 5.72 17.98
CA LEU A 67 0.22 5.81 18.00
C LEU A 67 -0.36 5.58 19.39
N PHE A 68 0.37 4.88 20.25
CA PHE A 68 -0.08 4.47 21.58
C PHE A 68 0.70 5.17 22.70
N ALA A 69 1.33 6.30 22.40
CA ALA A 69 2.09 7.08 23.37
C ALA A 69 1.17 7.55 24.53
N PRO A 70 1.66 7.55 25.79
CA PRO A 70 3.03 7.23 26.19
C PRO A 70 3.29 5.73 26.42
N THR A 71 2.24 4.91 26.47
CA THR A 71 2.32 3.47 26.79
C THR A 71 3.09 2.64 25.76
N GLY A 72 3.08 3.07 24.49
CA GLY A 72 3.61 2.30 23.38
C GLY A 72 2.72 1.11 23.02
N GLY A 73 3.10 0.38 21.97
CA GLY A 73 2.29 -0.76 21.51
C GLY A 73 2.73 -1.34 20.18
N GLN A 74 2.26 -2.56 19.92
CA GLN A 74 2.50 -3.27 18.67
C GLN A 74 1.20 -3.47 17.89
N GLN A 75 1.31 -3.53 16.56
CA GLN A 75 0.24 -3.91 15.65
C GLN A 75 0.62 -5.22 14.93
N PRO A 76 0.26 -6.39 15.48
CA PRO A 76 0.62 -7.68 14.91
C PRO A 76 0.12 -7.89 13.48
N PHE A 77 -0.99 -7.25 13.10
CA PHE A 77 -1.52 -7.32 11.74
C PHE A 77 -0.50 -6.81 10.70
N TYR A 78 0.37 -5.87 11.07
CA TYR A 78 1.40 -5.38 10.16
C TYR A 78 2.44 -6.43 9.81
N ALA A 79 2.70 -7.43 10.66
CA ALA A 79 3.59 -8.53 10.32
C ALA A 79 3.04 -9.39 9.17
N ILE A 80 1.73 -9.66 9.17
CA ILE A 80 1.11 -10.57 8.19
C ILE A 80 0.68 -9.87 6.90
N THR A 81 0.47 -8.54 6.92
CA THR A 81 0.12 -7.74 5.74
C THR A 81 1.29 -6.98 5.13
N SER A 82 2.52 -7.20 5.62
CA SER A 82 3.75 -6.54 5.16
C SER A 82 4.07 -6.73 3.67
N TYR A 83 3.51 -7.74 3.01
CA TYR A 83 3.77 -7.98 1.59
C TYR A 83 3.27 -6.84 0.68
N VAL A 84 2.16 -6.18 1.03
CA VAL A 84 1.62 -5.05 0.26
C VAL A 84 2.57 -3.84 0.28
N PRO A 85 2.98 -3.31 1.44
CA PRO A 85 3.92 -2.20 1.47
C PRO A 85 5.32 -2.59 1.00
N ALA A 86 5.74 -3.86 1.13
CA ALA A 86 6.98 -4.34 0.55
C ALA A 86 6.99 -4.23 -0.98
N LEU A 87 5.91 -4.66 -1.65
CA LEU A 87 5.75 -4.53 -3.10
C LEU A 87 5.61 -3.07 -3.54
N ALA A 88 5.01 -2.22 -2.71
CA ALA A 88 4.85 -0.79 -2.97
C ALA A 88 6.13 0.03 -2.69
N LEU A 89 7.11 -0.52 -1.97
CA LEU A 89 8.30 0.22 -1.52
C LEU A 89 9.06 0.93 -2.64
N PRO A 90 9.30 0.33 -3.82
CA PRO A 90 9.94 1.06 -4.92
C PRO A 90 9.15 2.30 -5.36
N LEU A 91 7.81 2.24 -5.32
CA LEU A 91 6.96 3.37 -5.68
C LEU A 91 7.02 4.46 -4.60
N THR A 92 6.97 4.08 -3.32
CA THR A 92 7.04 5.05 -2.20
C THR A 92 8.40 5.72 -2.05
N LEU A 93 9.46 5.15 -2.66
CA LEU A 93 10.77 5.79 -2.82
C LEU A 93 10.81 6.78 -3.98
N LEU A 94 10.05 6.54 -5.05
CA LEU A 94 9.92 7.47 -6.19
C LEU A 94 9.00 8.66 -5.88
N GLY A 95 8.01 8.45 -5.01
CA GLY A 95 7.12 9.51 -4.51
C GLY A 95 5.91 8.95 -3.77
N GLY A 96 5.48 9.65 -2.72
CA GLY A 96 4.35 9.26 -1.89
C GLY A 96 4.76 8.87 -0.45
N PRO A 97 3.76 8.50 0.38
CA PRO A 97 3.97 8.12 1.78
C PRO A 97 4.91 6.93 1.91
#